data_AF-A0A3A9GIG7-F1
#
_entry.id   AF-A0A3A9GIG7-F1
#
_cell.length_a   1.000
_cell.length_b   1.000
_cell.length_c   1.000
_cell.angle_alpha   90.00
_cell.angle_beta   90.00
_cell.angle_gamma   90.00
#
_symmetry.space_group_name_H-M   'P 1'
#
loop_
_entity.id
_entity.type
_entity.pdbx_description
1 polymer ?
#
loop_
_entity_poly.entity_id
_entity_poly.type
_entity_poly.pdbx_seq_one_letter_code
_entity_poly.pdbx_strand_id
1 'polypeptide(L)'
;MEYCVELNGGMYTLPPYTNKVRSKINRLSTDDLNEKADDFNRFINKHEFIKELIGKDAALEVFGAEEMEDIDLNLITISYVRILRAYEKDVAELEREDKLASLSQEDRDFMMEFFKNAGNIQELDKMLKKQGNKQRNVMRGAF
;
A
#
# COMPACT_ATOMS: atom_id res chain seq x y z
N MET A 1 -14.83 -14.80 0.15
CA MET A 1 -13.80 -13.80 -0.17
C MET A 1 -12.49 -14.31 0.39
N GLU A 2 -11.47 -14.39 -0.45
CA GLU A 2 -10.11 -14.72 -0.05
C GLU A 2 -9.32 -13.41 0.07
N TYR A 3 -8.62 -13.23 1.18
CA TYR A 3 -7.86 -12.01 1.45
C TYR A 3 -6.38 -12.34 1.41
N CYS A 4 -5.61 -11.57 0.64
CA CYS A 4 -4.16 -11.73 0.52
C CYS A 4 -3.47 -10.38 0.68
N VAL A 5 -2.29 -10.39 1.29
CA VAL A 5 -1.47 -9.20 1.51
C VAL A 5 -0.02 -9.45 1.13
N GLU A 6 0.60 -8.46 0.49
CA GLU A 6 2.03 -8.46 0.21
C GLU A 6 2.79 -7.80 1.37
N LEU A 7 3.66 -8.53 2.06
CA LEU A 7 4.48 -8.01 3.16
C LEU A 7 5.95 -8.35 2.91
N ASN A 8 6.83 -7.35 2.94
CA ASN A 8 8.27 -7.49 2.72
C ASN A 8 8.65 -8.39 1.50
N GLY A 9 7.89 -8.28 0.40
CA GLY A 9 8.10 -9.07 -0.83
C GLY A 9 7.49 -10.48 -0.83
N GLY A 10 6.97 -10.95 0.31
CA GLY A 10 6.20 -12.19 0.43
C GLY A 10 4.69 -11.97 0.29
N MET A 11 3.96 -13.00 -0.13
CA MET A 11 2.49 -13.00 -0.23
C MET A 11 1.89 -13.92 0.82
N TYR A 12 0.95 -13.39 1.61
CA TYR A 12 0.37 -14.10 2.76
C TYR A 12 -1.16 -14.09 2.66
N THR A 13 -1.75 -15.26 2.89
CA THR A 13 -3.20 -15.41 3.02
C THR A 13 -3.65 -14.95 4.39
N LEU A 14 -4.65 -14.08 4.43
CA LEU A 14 -5.26 -13.59 5.65
C LEU A 14 -6.52 -14.39 5.99
N PRO A 15 -6.85 -14.52 7.29
CA PRO A 15 -8.11 -15.15 7.68
C PRO A 15 -9.31 -14.29 7.22
N PRO A 16 -10.51 -14.88 7.11
CA PRO A 16 -11.70 -14.15 6.71
C PRO A 16 -11.96 -12.92 7.60
N TYR A 17 -12.45 -11.83 6.99
CA TYR A 17 -12.85 -10.63 7.70
C TYR A 17 -14.10 -10.87 8.54
N THR A 18 -13.91 -11.27 9.80
CA THR A 18 -14.99 -11.54 10.75
C THR A 18 -15.15 -10.38 11.75
N ASN A 19 -16.26 -10.37 12.50
CA ASN A 19 -16.44 -9.42 13.60
C ASN A 19 -15.30 -9.47 14.63
N LYS A 20 -14.67 -10.62 14.84
CA LYS A 20 -13.52 -10.76 15.74
C LYS A 20 -12.31 -9.96 15.20
N VAL A 21 -12.01 -10.09 13.91
CA VAL A 21 -10.93 -9.34 13.25
C VAL A 21 -11.23 -7.84 13.27
N ARG A 22 -12.45 -7.46 12.89
CA ARG A 22 -12.92 -6.07 12.92
C ARG A 22 -12.81 -5.43 14.30
N SER A 23 -13.24 -6.12 15.36
CA SER A 23 -13.14 -5.60 16.73
C SER A 23 -11.70 -5.38 17.17
N LYS A 24 -10.76 -6.26 16.76
CA LYS A 24 -9.33 -6.07 17.03
C LYS A 24 -8.78 -4.84 16.29
N ILE A 25 -9.10 -4.68 15.01
CA ILE A 25 -8.72 -3.50 14.21
C ILE A 25 -9.24 -2.21 14.85
N ASN A 26 -10.51 -2.18 15.25
CA ASN A 26 -11.11 -1.01 15.88
C ASN A 26 -10.42 -0.64 17.20
N ARG A 27 -10.05 -1.64 18.01
CA ARG A 27 -9.32 -1.43 19.25
C ARG A 27 -7.95 -0.81 18.97
N LEU A 28 -7.17 -1.41 18.07
CA LEU A 28 -5.84 -0.89 17.69
C LEU A 28 -5.91 0.52 17.12
N SER A 29 -6.92 0.80 16.30
CA SER A 29 -7.13 2.13 15.72
C SER A 29 -7.53 3.17 16.78
N THR A 30 -8.30 2.75 17.80
CA THR A 30 -8.63 3.62 18.94
C THR A 30 -7.39 3.92 19.78
N ASP A 31 -6.54 2.92 20.02
CA ASP A 31 -5.28 3.07 20.76
C ASP A 31 -4.33 4.04 20.03
N ASP A 32 -4.29 4.00 18.69
CA ASP A 32 -3.51 4.93 17.84
C ASP A 32 -3.98 6.39 17.96
N LEU A 33 -5.29 6.62 18.16
CA LEU A 33 -5.85 7.97 18.32
C LEU A 33 -5.70 8.53 19.74
N ASN A 34 -5.44 7.67 20.73
CA ASN A 34 -5.31 8.08 22.12
C ASN A 34 -3.90 8.61 22.42
N GLU A 35 -3.67 9.93 22.33
CA GLU A 35 -2.37 10.58 22.58
C GLU A 35 -1.71 10.26 23.94
N LYS A 36 -2.45 9.71 24.90
CA LYS A 36 -1.93 9.29 26.21
C LYS A 36 -1.48 7.82 26.24
N ALA A 37 -1.70 7.07 25.18
CA ALA A 37 -1.28 5.68 25.07
C ALA A 37 0.25 5.60 24.88
N ASP A 38 0.85 4.60 25.52
CA ASP A 38 2.26 4.33 25.39
C ASP A 38 2.61 3.83 23.98
N ASP A 39 3.53 4.53 23.31
CA ASP A 39 3.90 4.24 21.92
C ASP A 39 4.49 2.84 21.75
N PHE A 40 5.28 2.37 22.72
CA PHE A 40 5.85 1.03 22.69
C PHE A 40 4.76 -0.05 22.68
N ASN A 41 3.77 0.07 23.56
CA ASN A 41 2.61 -0.82 23.59
C ASN A 41 1.80 -0.80 22.28
N ARG A 42 1.71 0.35 21.58
CA ARG A 42 1.02 0.42 20.28
C ARG A 42 1.70 -0.44 19.23
N PHE A 43 3.03 -0.37 19.14
CA PHE A 43 3.78 -1.17 18.19
C PHE A 43 3.72 -2.66 18.53
N ILE A 44 3.83 -3.03 19.82
CA ILE A 44 3.66 -4.42 20.26
C ILE A 44 2.29 -4.96 19.87
N ASN A 45 1.23 -4.22 20.16
CA ASN A 45 -0.13 -4.67 19.89
C ASN A 45 -0.38 -4.86 18.38
N LYS A 46 0.21 -4.00 17.53
CA LYS A 46 0.19 -4.17 16.08
C LYS A 46 0.99 -5.40 15.64
N HIS A 47 2.20 -5.58 16.16
CA HIS A 47 3.05 -6.73 15.87
C HIS A 47 2.37 -8.05 16.20
N GLU A 48 1.83 -8.18 17.41
CA GLU A 48 1.12 -9.39 17.85
C GLU A 48 -0.14 -9.63 17.00
N PHE A 49 -0.90 -8.58 16.65
CA PHE A 49 -2.04 -8.73 15.76
C PHE A 49 -1.64 -9.24 14.36
N ILE A 50 -0.57 -8.69 13.77
CA ILE A 50 -0.07 -9.17 12.48
C ILE A 50 0.33 -10.64 12.57
N LYS A 51 1.10 -10.99 13.61
CA LYS A 51 1.55 -12.36 13.90
C LYS A 51 0.41 -13.35 14.09
N GLU A 52 -0.68 -12.95 14.73
CA GLU A 52 -1.90 -13.76 14.84
C GLU A 52 -2.56 -14.03 13.49
N LEU A 53 -2.47 -13.10 12.54
CA LEU A 53 -3.10 -13.21 11.22
C LEU A 53 -2.29 -14.06 10.24
N ILE A 54 -0.98 -13.82 10.15
CA ILE A 54 -0.11 -14.49 9.16
C ILE A 54 0.63 -15.70 9.74
N GLY A 55 0.63 -15.88 11.06
CA GLY A 55 1.36 -16.94 11.75
C GLY A 55 2.75 -16.50 12.20
N LYS A 56 3.32 -17.24 13.16
CA LYS A 56 4.61 -16.91 13.79
C LYS A 56 5.77 -16.99 12.80
N ASP A 57 5.83 -18.05 12.01
CA ASP A 57 6.93 -18.28 11.06
C ASP A 57 6.94 -17.20 9.96
N ALA A 58 5.76 -16.89 9.41
CA ALA A 58 5.60 -15.81 8.44
C ALA A 58 5.93 -14.43 9.03
N ALA A 59 5.57 -14.17 10.28
CA ALA A 59 5.94 -12.91 10.94
C ALA A 59 7.46 -12.79 11.11
N LEU A 60 8.14 -13.87 11.48
CA LEU A 60 9.61 -13.90 11.58
C LEU A 60 10.27 -13.62 10.21
N GLU A 61 9.74 -14.19 9.13
CA GLU A 61 10.21 -13.90 7.77
C GLU A 61 10.01 -12.43 7.38
N VAL A 62 8.84 -11.86 7.71
CA VAL A 62 8.51 -10.48 7.38
C VAL A 62 9.39 -9.50 8.16
N PHE A 63 9.55 -9.69 9.47
CA PHE A 63 10.22 -8.72 10.35
C PHE A 63 11.70 -8.97 10.55
N GLY A 64 12.20 -10.18 10.26
CA GLY A 64 13.62 -10.54 10.39
C GLY A 64 14.13 -10.71 11.83
N ALA A 65 13.27 -10.50 12.83
CA ALA A 65 13.59 -10.65 14.26
C ALA A 65 12.34 -11.08 15.05
N GLU A 66 12.55 -11.73 16.20
CA GLU A 66 11.48 -12.05 17.16
C GLU A 66 11.30 -10.97 18.22
N GLU A 67 12.40 -10.33 18.64
CA GLU A 67 12.44 -9.33 19.70
C GLU A 67 12.06 -7.96 19.16
N MET A 68 11.21 -7.26 19.90
CA MET A 68 10.61 -5.99 19.47
C MET A 68 11.66 -4.90 19.24
N GLU A 69 12.73 -4.91 20.04
CA GLU A 69 13.84 -3.96 20.01
C GLU A 69 14.63 -4.00 18.71
N ASP A 70 14.58 -5.12 18.00
CA ASP A 70 15.32 -5.36 16.75
C ASP A 70 14.43 -5.18 15.50
N ILE A 71 13.12 -4.96 15.67
CA ILE A 71 12.17 -4.80 14.57
C ILE A 71 11.99 -3.33 14.20
N ASP A 72 12.04 -3.03 12.89
CA ASP A 72 11.70 -1.70 12.39
C ASP A 72 10.22 -1.36 12.65
N LEU A 73 9.98 -0.34 13.48
CA LEU A 73 8.64 0.13 13.85
C LEU A 73 7.82 0.63 12.64
N ASN A 74 8.48 1.17 11.61
CA ASN A 74 7.82 1.55 10.37
C ASN A 74 7.37 0.31 9.59
N LEU A 75 8.16 -0.77 9.60
CA LEU A 75 7.78 -2.02 8.95
C LEU A 75 6.53 -2.63 9.59
N ILE A 76 6.42 -2.59 10.91
CA ILE A 76 5.19 -3.00 11.64
C ILE A 76 4.00 -2.14 11.19
N THR A 77 4.17 -0.82 11.17
CA THR A 77 3.08 0.12 10.83
C THR A 77 2.62 -0.05 9.38
N ILE A 78 3.57 -0.14 8.44
CA ILE A 78 3.27 -0.37 7.02
C ILE A 78 2.57 -1.72 6.85
N SER A 79 3.02 -2.77 7.53
CA SER A 79 2.41 -4.09 7.45
C SER A 79 0.96 -4.08 7.96
N TYR A 80 0.70 -3.42 9.09
CA TYR A 80 -0.65 -3.23 9.61
C TYR A 80 -1.57 -2.48 8.62
N VAL A 81 -1.09 -1.38 8.04
CA VAL A 81 -1.85 -0.60 7.05
C VAL A 81 -2.13 -1.42 5.78
N ARG A 82 -1.17 -2.23 5.32
CA ARG A 82 -1.36 -3.12 4.16
C ARG A 82 -2.43 -4.18 4.43
N ILE A 83 -2.48 -4.73 5.64
CA ILE A 83 -3.54 -5.68 6.05
C ILE A 83 -4.92 -5.01 6.05
N LEU A 84 -5.04 -3.81 6.60
CA LEU A 84 -6.28 -3.01 6.55
C LEU A 84 -6.75 -2.83 5.10
N ARG A 85 -5.84 -2.40 4.22
CA ARG A 85 -6.14 -2.23 2.78
C ARG A 85 -6.53 -3.54 2.10
N ALA A 86 -5.93 -4.66 2.48
CA ALA A 86 -6.28 -5.96 1.93
C ALA A 86 -7.73 -6.34 2.26
N TYR A 87 -8.20 -6.04 3.48
CA TYR A 87 -9.60 -6.26 3.87
C TYR A 87 -10.59 -5.30 3.21
N GLU A 88 -10.18 -4.05 2.96
CA GLU A 88 -11.04 -3.04 2.34
C GLU A 88 -11.09 -3.13 0.80
N LYS A 89 -10.16 -3.89 0.19
CA LYS A 89 -9.94 -3.93 -1.25
C LYS A 89 -11.23 -4.20 -2.03
N ASP A 90 -11.93 -5.28 -1.73
CA ASP A 90 -13.11 -5.72 -2.49
C ASP A 90 -14.25 -4.70 -2.39
N VAL A 91 -14.45 -4.09 -1.21
CA VAL A 91 -15.47 -3.05 -1.01
C VAL A 91 -15.09 -1.77 -1.76
N ALA A 92 -13.83 -1.37 -1.67
CA ALA A 92 -13.33 -0.19 -2.39
C ALA A 92 -13.37 -0.36 -3.90
N GLU A 93 -13.19 -1.57 -4.41
CA GLU A 93 -13.35 -1.91 -5.83
C GLU A 93 -14.81 -1.78 -6.26
N LEU A 94 -15.75 -2.35 -5.52
CA LEU A 94 -17.19 -2.19 -5.79
C LEU A 94 -17.62 -0.70 -5.75
N GLU A 95 -17.19 0.05 -4.74
CA GLU A 95 -17.51 1.49 -4.67
C GLU A 95 -16.92 2.28 -5.84
N ARG A 96 -15.75 1.88 -6.34
CA ARG A 96 -15.11 2.52 -7.49
C ARG A 96 -15.88 2.20 -8.77
N GLU A 97 -16.34 0.96 -8.93
CA GLU A 97 -17.19 0.55 -10.06
C GLU A 97 -18.51 1.32 -10.06
N ASP A 98 -19.18 1.43 -8.91
CA ASP A 98 -20.42 2.20 -8.75
C ASP A 98 -20.22 3.69 -9.05
N LYS A 99 -19.12 4.27 -8.57
CA LYS A 99 -18.74 5.66 -8.90
C LYS A 99 -18.53 5.83 -10.39
N LEU A 100 -17.78 4.93 -11.04
CA LEU A 100 -17.56 4.99 -12.49
C LEU A 100 -18.88 4.83 -13.27
N ALA A 101 -19.76 3.95 -12.82
CA ALA A 101 -21.08 3.69 -13.39
C ALA A 101 -22.06 4.86 -13.22
N SER A 102 -21.90 5.67 -12.17
CA SER A 102 -22.74 6.84 -11.89
C SER A 102 -22.25 8.15 -12.52
N LEU A 103 -21.01 8.18 -13.03
CA LEU A 103 -20.50 9.35 -13.75
C LEU A 103 -21.31 9.64 -15.01
N SER A 104 -21.51 10.93 -15.29
CA SER A 104 -22.07 11.38 -16.55
C SER A 104 -21.16 11.01 -17.72
N GLN A 105 -21.71 11.00 -18.93
CA GLN A 105 -20.93 10.71 -20.13
C GLN A 105 -19.82 11.75 -20.34
N GLU A 106 -20.09 13.02 -20.02
CA GLU A 106 -19.13 14.13 -20.10
C GLU A 106 -17.95 13.93 -19.12
N ASP A 107 -18.21 13.51 -17.88
CA ASP A 107 -17.16 13.27 -16.88
C ASP A 107 -16.27 12.08 -17.26
N ARG A 108 -16.86 11.04 -17.87
CA ARG A 108 -16.11 9.89 -18.39
C ARG A 108 -15.22 10.29 -19.56
N ASP A 109 -15.74 11.08 -20.49
CA ASP A 109 -15.01 11.55 -21.66
C ASP A 109 -13.82 12.45 -21.23
N PHE A 110 -14.05 13.35 -20.27
CA PHE A 110 -13.00 14.18 -19.69
C PHE A 110 -11.90 13.33 -19.00
N MET A 111 -12.27 12.34 -18.19
CA MET A 111 -11.28 11.45 -17.57
C MET A 111 -10.46 10.68 -18.61
N MET A 112 -11.11 10.13 -19.64
CA MET A 112 -10.42 9.39 -20.70
C MET A 112 -9.49 10.29 -21.52
N GLU A 113 -9.89 11.54 -21.77
CA GLU A 113 -9.04 12.54 -22.43
C GLU A 113 -7.83 12.90 -21.55
N PHE A 114 -8.04 13.10 -20.25
CA PHE A 114 -6.95 13.34 -19.29
C PHE A 114 -5.94 12.18 -19.27
N PHE A 115 -6.38 10.93 -19.24
CA PHE A 115 -5.48 9.76 -19.28
C PHE A 115 -4.70 9.65 -20.58
N LYS A 116 -5.35 9.89 -21.73
CA LYS A 116 -4.67 9.92 -23.04
C LYS A 116 -3.58 10.99 -23.07
N ASN A 117 -3.90 12.19 -22.56
CA ASN A 117 -2.96 13.30 -22.54
C ASN A 117 -1.81 13.08 -21.55
N ALA A 118 -2.06 12.47 -20.39
CA ALA A 118 -1.02 12.11 -19.43
C ALA A 118 -0.02 11.09 -20.02
N GLY A 119 -0.50 10.10 -20.77
CA GLY A 119 0.36 9.16 -21.51
C GLY A 119 1.24 9.87 -22.54
N ASN A 120 0.65 10.80 -23.30
CA ASN A 120 1.37 11.59 -24.30
C ASN A 120 2.45 12.50 -23.67
N ILE A 121 2.20 13.06 -22.47
CA ILE A 121 3.18 13.87 -21.73
C ILE A 121 4.39 13.01 -21.31
N GLN A 122 4.17 11.77 -20.89
CA GLN A 122 5.26 10.86 -20.54
C GLN A 122 6.11 10.46 -21.76
N GLU A 123 5.50 10.30 -22.93
CA GLU A 123 6.23 10.08 -24.18
C GLU A 123 7.04 11.31 -24.61
N LEU A 124 6.47 12.51 -24.48
CA LEU A 124 7.18 13.77 -24.71
C LEU A 124 8.40 13.93 -23.80
N ASP A 125 8.28 13.63 -22.50
CA ASP A 125 9.41 13.66 -21.56
C ASP A 125 10.52 12.66 -21.95
N LYS A 126 10.15 11.44 -22.37
CA LYS A 126 11.11 10.45 -22.91
C LYS A 126 11.80 10.94 -24.18
N MET A 127 11.07 11.60 -25.10
CA MET A 127 11.64 12.16 -26.32
C MET A 127 12.60 13.31 -26.04
N LEU A 128 12.24 14.24 -25.15
CA LEU A 128 13.07 15.37 -24.73
C LEU A 128 14.38 14.90 -24.07
N LYS A 129 14.31 13.90 -23.17
CA LYS A 129 15.50 13.28 -22.56
C LYS A 129 16.40 12.60 -23.61
N LYS A 130 15.81 11.95 -24.61
CA LYS A 130 16.56 11.30 -25.70
C LYS A 130 17.26 12.31 -26.61
N GLN A 131 16.65 13.46 -26.90
CA GLN A 131 17.28 14.54 -27.67
C GLN A 131 18.40 15.24 -26.89
N GLY A 132 18.21 15.50 -25.60
CA GLY A 132 19.24 16.09 -24.74
C GLY A 132 20.50 15.22 -24.61
N ASN A 133 20.35 13.89 -24.53
CA ASN A 133 21.49 12.97 -24.52
C ASN A 133 22.20 12.89 -25.89
N LYS A 134 21.46 13.01 -26.99
CA LYS A 134 22.05 13.01 -28.34
C LYS A 134 22.90 14.26 -28.58
N GLN A 135 22.45 15.44 -28.13
CA GLN A 135 23.25 16.67 -28.22
C GLN A 135 24.51 16.65 -27.34
N ARG A 136 24.44 16.08 -26.13
CA ARG A 136 25.60 15.94 -25.23
C ARG A 136 26.66 14.98 -25.74
N ASN A 137 26.27 13.89 -26.41
CA ASN A 137 27.24 12.95 -27.01
C ASN A 137 27.92 13.51 -28.25
N VAL A 138 27.25 14.38 -29.02
CA VAL A 138 27.87 15.05 -30.18
C VAL A 138 28.92 16.08 -29.73
N MET A 139 28.73 16.78 -28.61
CA MET A 139 29.75 17.68 -28.04
C MET A 139 30.96 16.95 -27.42
N ARG A 140 30.79 15.72 -26.92
CA ARG A 140 31.89 14.93 -26.33
C ARG A 140 32.74 14.16 -27.35
N GLY A 141 32.23 13.96 -28.57
CA GLY A 141 32.97 13.30 -29.66
C GLY A 141 33.76 14.26 -30.57
N ALA A 142 33.83 15.54 -30.22
CA ALA A 142 34.48 16.59 -31.01
C ALA A 142 35.81 17.09 -30.42
N PHE A 143 36.41 16.34 -29.49
CA PHE A 143 37.74 16.60 -28.92
C PHE A 143 38.63 15.37 -29.05
#